data_AF-A0A917C194-F1
#
_entry.id   AF-A0A917C194-F1
#
_cell.length_a   1.000
_cell.length_b   1.000
_cell.length_c   1.000
_cell.angle_alpha   90.00
_cell.angle_beta   90.00
_cell.angle_gamma   90.00
#
_symmetry.space_group_name_H-M   'P 1'
#
loop_
_entity.id
_entity.type
_entity.pdbx_description
1 polymer ?
#
loop_
_entity_poly.entity_id
_entity_poly.type
_entity_poly.pdbx_seq_one_letter_code
_entity_poly.pdbx_strand_id
1 'polypeptide(L)'
;MSENRLAELRKEIDRIDDAVHDLLMERALVVEEVRAAKGAEGIKLRPGREAEILRRLIARHSGPFPKGALVRIWREVMSAYLKLQGHLAMAVYMPQPGAVYWDLARDQYGSQTPMTSHASVRGVIAAVQNGDAAIGVLPVPTISDSDPWWRHLYSHAENTPQILSRLPVAQTEKVRGTYEEALIIGLPSDDHTDNERYYTVLEFDQEISTRTVAAHFQDSEFNVSIQGHWHDEAMHDQWLFLIEADCVLHEDMSEVKKFLDKNGVSVKGILKLGGYAVPFSADELA
;
A
#
# COMPACT_ATOMS: atom_id res chain seq x y z
N MET A 1 31.06 35.53 -11.35
CA MET A 1 31.47 34.21 -11.89
C MET A 1 31.97 34.43 -13.31
N SER A 2 33.17 33.98 -13.66
CA SER A 2 33.67 34.10 -15.05
C SER A 2 32.93 33.11 -15.96
N GLU A 3 32.76 33.45 -17.24
CA GLU A 3 32.16 32.55 -18.24
C GLU A 3 32.89 31.19 -18.29
N ASN A 4 34.22 31.19 -18.11
CA ASN A 4 35.03 29.97 -18.03
C ASN A 4 34.64 29.09 -16.85
N ARG A 5 34.41 29.66 -15.65
CA ARG A 5 34.01 28.86 -14.49
C ARG A 5 32.63 28.23 -14.66
N LEU A 6 31.70 28.94 -15.31
CA LEU A 6 30.38 28.39 -15.62
C LEU A 6 30.48 27.24 -16.63
N ALA A 7 31.32 27.37 -17.65
CA ALA A 7 31.56 26.31 -18.64
C ALA A 7 32.16 25.04 -18.00
N GLU A 8 33.12 25.20 -17.08
CA GLU A 8 33.67 24.08 -16.30
C GLU A 8 32.60 23.36 -15.46
N LEU A 9 31.75 24.13 -14.76
CA LEU A 9 30.68 23.55 -13.93
C LEU A 9 29.65 22.78 -14.77
N ARG A 10 29.33 23.25 -15.98
CA ARG A 10 28.44 22.53 -16.90
C ARG A 10 29.03 21.19 -17.35
N LYS A 11 30.30 21.16 -17.72
CA LYS A 11 30.98 19.91 -18.06
C LYS A 11 30.98 18.92 -16.89
N GLU A 12 31.10 19.42 -15.66
CA GLU A 12 31.01 18.56 -14.48
C GLU A 12 29.59 18.03 -14.26
N ILE A 13 28.55 18.81 -14.54
CA ILE A 13 27.16 18.33 -14.54
C ILE A 13 26.99 17.23 -15.59
N ASP A 14 27.42 17.47 -16.84
CA ASP A 14 27.31 16.48 -17.92
C ASP A 14 27.99 15.15 -17.53
N ARG A 15 29.21 15.23 -16.94
CA ARG A 15 29.94 14.05 -16.45
C ARG A 15 29.17 13.29 -15.35
N ILE A 16 28.46 14.01 -14.47
CA ILE A 16 27.65 13.40 -13.41
C ILE A 16 26.40 12.75 -14.01
N ASP A 17 25.75 13.42 -14.96
CA ASP A 17 24.54 12.90 -15.63
C ASP A 17 24.85 11.62 -16.42
N ASP A 18 25.98 11.58 -17.14
CA ASP A 18 26.46 10.38 -17.83
C ASP A 18 26.68 9.23 -16.83
N ALA A 19 27.32 9.50 -15.68
CA ALA A 19 27.54 8.48 -14.65
C ALA A 19 26.22 7.99 -14.01
N VAL A 20 25.23 8.87 -13.81
CA VAL A 20 23.90 8.47 -13.33
C VAL A 20 23.22 7.55 -14.34
N HIS A 21 23.29 7.88 -15.63
CA HIS A 21 22.75 7.04 -16.69
C HIS A 21 23.43 5.66 -16.73
N ASP A 22 24.75 5.61 -16.66
CA ASP A 22 25.51 4.36 -16.63
C ASP A 22 25.13 3.48 -15.43
N LEU A 23 24.95 4.07 -14.24
CA LEU A 23 24.49 3.37 -13.04
C LEU A 23 23.06 2.83 -13.17
N LEU A 24 22.18 3.54 -13.89
CA LEU A 24 20.84 3.03 -14.20
C LEU A 24 20.91 1.85 -15.16
N MET A 25 21.83 1.86 -16.13
CA MET A 25 22.03 0.72 -17.04
C MET A 25 22.62 -0.49 -16.31
N GLU A 26 23.63 -0.28 -15.46
CA GLU A 26 24.21 -1.34 -14.62
C GLU A 26 23.13 -1.97 -13.72
N ARG A 27 22.31 -1.12 -13.07
CA ARG A 27 21.19 -1.61 -12.27
C ARG A 27 20.17 -2.40 -13.10
N ALA A 28 19.91 -2.02 -14.35
CA ALA A 28 19.01 -2.74 -15.23
C ALA A 28 19.47 -4.18 -15.46
N LEU A 29 20.76 -4.38 -15.74
CA LEU A 29 21.35 -5.71 -15.93
C LEU A 29 21.19 -6.58 -14.67
N VAL A 30 21.46 -6.02 -13.49
CA VAL A 30 21.25 -6.74 -12.22
C VAL A 30 19.77 -7.11 -12.01
N VAL A 31 18.84 -6.20 -12.35
CA VAL A 31 17.40 -6.44 -12.25
C VAL A 31 16.95 -7.58 -13.18
N GLU A 32 17.55 -7.71 -14.37
CA GLU A 32 17.31 -8.81 -15.31
C GLU A 32 17.82 -10.14 -14.75
N GLU A 33 19.00 -10.17 -14.14
CA GLU A 33 19.51 -11.37 -13.45
C GLU A 33 18.58 -11.79 -12.30
N VAL A 34 18.12 -10.83 -11.49
CA VAL A 34 17.14 -11.09 -10.41
C VAL A 34 15.84 -11.65 -10.97
N ARG A 35 15.37 -11.13 -12.12
CA ARG A 35 14.18 -11.64 -12.80
C ARG A 35 14.38 -13.09 -13.24
N ALA A 36 15.51 -13.40 -13.86
CA ALA A 36 15.84 -14.75 -14.31
C ALA A 36 15.89 -15.76 -13.14
N ALA A 37 16.45 -15.34 -12.00
CA ALA A 37 16.53 -16.18 -10.80
C ALA A 37 15.17 -16.44 -10.13
N LYS A 38 14.22 -15.50 -10.21
CA LYS A 38 12.92 -15.58 -9.52
C LYS A 38 11.80 -16.26 -10.34
N GLY A 39 12.06 -16.68 -11.57
CA GLY A 39 11.04 -17.25 -12.46
C GLY A 39 9.92 -16.27 -12.84
N ALA A 40 8.96 -16.75 -13.64
CA ALA A 40 7.91 -15.91 -14.23
C ALA A 40 6.66 -15.72 -13.33
N GLU A 41 6.53 -16.48 -12.24
CA GLU A 41 5.27 -16.52 -11.48
C GLU A 41 5.18 -15.45 -10.38
N GLY A 42 3.95 -15.02 -10.11
CA GLY A 42 3.58 -14.10 -9.04
C GLY A 42 3.76 -12.61 -9.36
N ILE A 43 3.07 -11.78 -8.57
CA ILE A 43 3.24 -10.33 -8.59
C ILE A 43 4.67 -9.99 -8.17
N LYS A 44 5.39 -9.26 -9.04
CA LYS A 44 6.78 -8.84 -8.77
C LYS A 44 6.88 -7.58 -7.91
N LEU A 45 5.75 -6.91 -7.68
CA LEU A 45 5.66 -5.75 -6.81
C LEU A 45 5.98 -6.15 -5.37
N ARG A 46 6.90 -5.43 -4.74
CA ARG A 46 7.31 -5.62 -3.35
C ARG A 46 7.31 -4.28 -2.61
N PRO A 47 6.13 -3.76 -2.21
CA PRO A 47 6.00 -2.43 -1.60
C PRO A 47 6.82 -2.28 -0.32
N GLY A 48 6.93 -3.34 0.47
CA GLY A 48 7.77 -3.37 1.67
C GLY A 48 9.23 -3.14 1.34
N ARG A 49 9.76 -3.89 0.36
CA ARG A 49 11.14 -3.71 -0.11
C ARG A 49 11.39 -2.30 -0.67
N GLU A 50 10.43 -1.72 -1.39
CA GLU A 50 10.52 -0.35 -1.89
C GLU A 50 10.63 0.65 -0.74
N ALA A 51 9.79 0.49 0.30
CA ALA A 51 9.81 1.34 1.48
C ALA A 51 11.16 1.26 2.22
N GLU A 52 11.75 0.07 2.37
CA GLU A 52 13.09 -0.09 2.96
C GLU A 52 14.18 0.65 2.18
N ILE A 53 14.15 0.55 0.84
CA ILE A 53 15.11 1.23 -0.02
C ILE A 53 14.98 2.74 0.16
N LEU A 54 13.75 3.27 0.15
CA LEU A 54 13.50 4.69 0.36
C LEU A 54 13.94 5.14 1.75
N ARG A 55 13.61 4.39 2.81
CA ARG A 55 14.02 4.71 4.19
C ARG A 55 15.53 4.77 4.33
N ARG A 56 16.24 3.78 3.77
CA ARG A 56 17.70 3.76 3.73
C ARG A 56 18.28 4.98 3.00
N LEU A 57 17.68 5.40 1.88
CA LEU A 57 18.14 6.56 1.10
C LEU A 57 17.90 7.88 1.83
N ILE A 58 16.75 8.02 2.48
CA ILE A 58 16.43 9.18 3.34
C ILE A 58 17.37 9.24 4.54
N ALA A 59 17.62 8.13 5.22
CA ALA A 59 18.50 8.07 6.38
C ALA A 59 19.96 8.46 6.08
N ARG A 60 20.45 8.15 4.87
CA ARG A 60 21.81 8.54 4.43
C ARG A 60 21.87 9.89 3.70
N HIS A 61 20.73 10.55 3.53
CA HIS A 61 20.64 11.75 2.72
C HIS A 61 21.44 12.89 3.37
N SER A 62 22.26 13.57 2.58
CA SER A 62 23.00 14.75 2.98
C SER A 62 23.17 15.69 1.79
N GLY A 63 23.16 17.00 2.06
CA GLY A 63 23.29 18.02 1.04
C GLY A 63 21.96 18.71 0.68
N PRO A 64 21.96 19.56 -0.37
CA PRO A 64 20.87 20.48 -0.64
C PRO A 64 19.75 19.91 -1.53
N PHE A 65 19.85 18.64 -1.96
CA PHE A 65 18.86 18.06 -2.87
C PHE A 65 17.56 17.75 -2.13
N PRO A 66 16.37 18.18 -2.58
CA PRO A 66 15.13 17.95 -1.83
C PRO A 66 14.81 16.47 -1.66
N LYS A 67 14.58 16.01 -0.42
CA LYS A 67 14.22 14.60 -0.12
C LYS A 67 12.94 14.15 -0.83
N GLY A 68 11.93 15.02 -0.91
CA GLY A 68 10.71 14.73 -1.67
C GLY A 68 10.97 14.43 -3.15
N ALA A 69 11.89 15.18 -3.78
CA ALA A 69 12.31 14.91 -5.16
C ALA A 69 13.08 13.59 -5.28
N LEU A 70 13.94 13.28 -4.30
CA LEU A 70 14.65 12.00 -4.23
C LEU A 70 13.67 10.82 -4.22
N VAL A 71 12.62 10.90 -3.39
CA VAL A 71 11.61 9.83 -3.31
C VAL A 71 10.89 9.66 -4.65
N ARG A 72 10.46 10.76 -5.30
CA ARG A 72 9.78 10.70 -6.60
C ARG A 72 10.67 10.10 -7.69
N ILE A 73 11.94 10.50 -7.76
CA ILE A 73 12.90 9.94 -8.72
C ILE A 73 13.08 8.44 -8.48
N TRP A 74 13.30 8.02 -7.24
CA TRP A 74 13.52 6.61 -6.95
C TRP A 74 12.30 5.74 -7.24
N ARG A 75 11.08 6.28 -7.10
CA ARG A 75 9.85 5.59 -7.49
C ARG A 75 9.69 5.42 -8.98
N GLU A 76 9.96 6.46 -9.78
CA GLU A 76 9.90 6.33 -11.25
C GLU A 76 10.93 5.28 -11.70
N VAL A 77 12.13 5.31 -11.11
CA VAL A 77 13.17 4.32 -11.37
C VAL A 77 12.73 2.91 -10.96
N MET A 78 12.14 2.71 -9.77
CA MET A 78 11.60 1.40 -9.33
C MET A 78 10.49 0.91 -10.26
N SER A 79 9.56 1.80 -10.63
CA SER A 79 8.43 1.49 -11.52
C SER A 79 8.89 1.07 -12.91
N ALA A 80 9.93 1.73 -13.44
CA ALA A 80 10.53 1.34 -14.72
C ALA A 80 11.11 -0.09 -14.68
N TYR A 81 11.79 -0.47 -13.59
CA TYR A 81 12.32 -1.83 -13.43
C TYR A 81 11.22 -2.86 -13.18
N LEU A 82 10.19 -2.51 -12.42
CA LEU A 82 9.05 -3.40 -12.20
C LEU A 82 8.36 -3.75 -13.53
N LYS A 83 8.24 -2.78 -14.45
CA LYS A 83 7.75 -2.98 -15.81
C LYS A 83 8.65 -3.90 -16.65
N LEU A 84 9.97 -3.86 -16.45
CA LEU A 84 10.90 -4.81 -17.10
C LEU A 84 10.74 -6.23 -16.56
N GLN A 85 10.32 -6.39 -15.30
CA GLN A 85 10.15 -7.69 -14.67
C GLN A 85 8.83 -8.39 -15.04
N GLY A 86 7.80 -7.64 -15.45
CA GLY A 86 6.52 -8.21 -15.87
C GLY A 86 5.47 -7.17 -16.26
N HIS A 87 4.27 -7.64 -16.62
CA HIS A 87 3.15 -6.80 -17.02
C HIS A 87 2.44 -6.22 -15.78
N LEU A 88 2.99 -5.15 -15.19
CA LEU A 88 2.26 -4.39 -14.18
C LEU A 88 1.15 -3.58 -14.88
N ALA A 89 -0.09 -4.03 -14.73
CA ALA A 89 -1.29 -3.29 -15.12
C ALA A 89 -2.16 -3.01 -13.89
N MET A 90 -2.86 -1.87 -13.88
CA MET A 90 -3.64 -1.43 -12.72
C MET A 90 -5.11 -1.21 -13.06
N ALA A 91 -6.00 -1.69 -12.19
CA ALA A 91 -7.41 -1.32 -12.20
C ALA A 91 -7.64 -0.18 -11.20
N VAL A 92 -8.17 0.95 -11.65
CA VAL A 92 -8.29 2.15 -10.82
C VAL A 92 -9.75 2.47 -10.58
N TYR A 93 -10.15 2.56 -9.31
CA TYR A 93 -11.48 3.06 -8.97
C TYR A 93 -11.61 4.53 -9.34
N MET A 94 -12.59 4.85 -10.18
CA MET A 94 -12.87 6.20 -10.65
C MET A 94 -14.39 6.45 -10.67
N PRO A 95 -14.98 6.82 -9.52
CA PRO A 95 -16.35 7.31 -9.51
C PRO A 95 -16.39 8.66 -10.22
N GLN A 96 -17.45 8.90 -11.00
CA GLN A 96 -17.63 10.18 -11.68
C GLN A 96 -18.11 11.27 -10.71
N PRO A 97 -17.63 12.53 -10.81
CA PRO A 97 -16.44 13.00 -11.54
C PRO A 97 -15.19 13.02 -10.65
N GLY A 98 -14.05 12.53 -11.16
CA GLY A 98 -12.77 12.64 -10.43
C GLY A 98 -11.64 11.83 -11.06
N ALA A 99 -10.40 12.23 -10.77
CA ALA A 99 -9.19 11.54 -11.18
C ALA A 99 -8.17 11.36 -10.05
N VAL A 100 -8.60 11.51 -8.79
CA VAL A 100 -7.66 11.55 -7.66
C VAL A 100 -6.93 10.22 -7.46
N TYR A 101 -7.64 9.09 -7.49
CA TYR A 101 -7.03 7.76 -7.41
C TYR A 101 -6.11 7.47 -8.59
N TRP A 102 -6.41 8.00 -9.77
CA TRP A 102 -5.56 7.90 -10.95
C TRP A 102 -4.28 8.70 -10.79
N ASP A 103 -4.37 9.93 -10.28
CA ASP A 103 -3.21 10.79 -10.00
C ASP A 103 -2.32 10.16 -8.89
N LEU A 104 -2.91 9.61 -7.82
CA LEU A 104 -2.18 8.89 -6.77
C LEU A 104 -1.45 7.66 -7.31
N ALA A 105 -2.13 6.84 -8.12
CA ALA A 105 -1.55 5.66 -8.72
C ALA A 105 -0.39 6.02 -9.66
N ARG A 106 -0.55 7.10 -10.45
CA ARG A 106 0.48 7.59 -11.36
C ARG A 106 1.71 8.15 -10.64
N ASP A 107 1.52 8.82 -9.50
CA ASP A 107 2.63 9.32 -8.67
C ASP A 107 3.41 8.17 -8.00
N GLN A 108 2.73 7.09 -7.60
CA GLN A 108 3.37 5.92 -6.99
C GLN A 108 4.06 5.02 -8.02
N TYR A 109 3.33 4.61 -9.06
CA TYR A 109 3.72 3.53 -9.97
C TYR A 109 4.20 4.05 -11.33
N GLY A 110 4.45 5.34 -11.40
CA GLY A 110 5.08 6.00 -12.52
C GLY A 110 4.19 6.25 -13.74
N SER A 111 4.77 7.01 -14.66
CA SER A 111 4.03 7.60 -15.77
C SER A 111 3.68 6.63 -16.90
N GLN A 112 4.34 5.47 -16.95
CA GLN A 112 4.28 4.53 -18.08
C GLN A 112 3.55 3.22 -17.76
N THR A 113 2.92 3.13 -16.59
CA THR A 113 2.19 1.94 -16.14
C THR A 113 0.76 1.95 -16.70
N PRO A 114 0.33 0.92 -17.44
CA PRO A 114 -1.04 0.79 -17.92
C PRO A 114 -2.06 0.86 -16.78
N MET A 115 -3.10 1.69 -16.97
CA MET A 115 -4.21 1.86 -16.03
C MET A 115 -5.54 1.75 -16.77
N THR A 116 -6.48 1.02 -16.18
CA THR A 116 -7.86 0.89 -16.64
C THR A 116 -8.79 1.49 -15.60
N SER A 117 -9.72 2.34 -16.02
CA SER A 117 -10.68 2.97 -15.11
C SER A 117 -11.89 2.05 -14.86
N HIS A 118 -12.34 1.98 -13.61
CA HIS A 118 -13.53 1.23 -13.21
C HIS A 118 -14.47 2.13 -12.40
N ALA A 119 -15.74 2.13 -12.77
CA ALA A 119 -16.77 2.93 -12.09
C ALA A 119 -17.18 2.37 -10.71
N SER A 120 -16.82 1.12 -10.40
CA SER A 120 -17.17 0.46 -9.14
C SER A 120 -15.95 -0.22 -8.50
N VAL A 121 -15.92 -0.20 -7.17
CA VAL A 121 -14.92 -0.92 -6.35
C VAL A 121 -14.94 -2.42 -6.65
N ARG A 122 -16.13 -3.00 -6.87
CA ARG A 122 -16.29 -4.41 -7.26
C ARG A 122 -15.64 -4.73 -8.60
N GLY A 123 -15.71 -3.80 -9.56
CA GLY A 123 -15.03 -3.94 -10.84
C GLY A 123 -13.52 -3.99 -10.71
N VAL A 124 -12.95 -3.18 -9.80
CA VAL A 124 -11.50 -3.22 -9.48
C VAL A 124 -11.10 -4.53 -8.83
N ILE A 125 -11.85 -4.98 -7.81
CA ILE A 125 -11.58 -6.27 -7.13
C ILE A 125 -11.63 -7.43 -8.13
N ALA A 126 -12.65 -7.46 -8.99
CA ALA A 126 -12.80 -8.51 -10.00
C ALA A 126 -11.63 -8.50 -11.02
N ALA A 127 -11.19 -7.33 -11.48
CA ALA A 127 -10.06 -7.22 -12.40
C ALA A 127 -8.77 -7.80 -11.80
N VAL A 128 -8.55 -7.61 -10.49
CA VAL A 128 -7.40 -8.21 -9.78
C VAL A 128 -7.59 -9.71 -9.58
N GLN A 129 -8.77 -10.15 -9.15
CA GLN A 129 -9.10 -11.57 -8.95
C GLN A 129 -8.95 -12.42 -10.23
N ASN A 130 -9.30 -11.85 -11.37
CA ASN A 130 -9.23 -12.51 -12.67
C ASN A 130 -7.83 -12.43 -13.31
N GLY A 131 -6.93 -11.62 -12.77
CA GLY A 131 -5.62 -11.34 -13.36
C GLY A 131 -5.64 -10.38 -14.55
N ASP A 132 -6.75 -9.68 -14.80
CA ASP A 132 -6.84 -8.62 -15.81
C ASP A 132 -5.97 -7.41 -15.43
N ALA A 133 -5.79 -7.19 -14.13
CA ALA A 133 -4.86 -6.24 -13.56
C ALA A 133 -4.02 -6.90 -12.46
N ALA A 134 -2.74 -6.53 -12.39
CA ALA A 134 -1.86 -7.02 -11.32
C ALA A 134 -2.20 -6.40 -9.97
N ILE A 135 -2.64 -5.13 -9.97
CA ILE A 135 -3.07 -4.42 -8.75
C ILE A 135 -4.32 -3.58 -8.98
N GLY A 136 -5.03 -3.30 -7.89
CA GLY A 136 -6.22 -2.47 -7.84
C GLY A 136 -6.03 -1.26 -6.92
N VAL A 137 -6.57 -0.11 -7.31
CA VAL A 137 -6.53 1.13 -6.53
C VAL A 137 -7.93 1.42 -6.00
N LEU A 138 -8.07 1.42 -4.67
CA LEU A 138 -9.34 1.54 -3.95
C LEU A 138 -9.30 2.70 -2.94
N PRO A 139 -10.46 3.28 -2.58
CA PRO A 139 -10.54 4.28 -1.53
C PRO A 139 -10.22 3.64 -0.17
N VAL A 140 -9.67 4.43 0.76
CA VAL A 140 -9.59 4.00 2.16
C VAL A 140 -11.01 3.83 2.71
N PRO A 141 -11.35 2.70 3.34
CA PRO A 141 -12.67 2.49 3.94
C PRO A 141 -12.99 3.54 4.99
N THR A 142 -14.25 3.92 5.09
CA THR A 142 -14.75 4.76 6.18
C THR A 142 -15.76 4.01 7.03
N ILE A 143 -15.86 4.38 8.32
CA ILE A 143 -16.85 3.80 9.24
C ILE A 143 -18.30 4.05 8.76
N SER A 144 -18.52 5.08 7.94
CA SER A 144 -19.83 5.44 7.40
C SER A 144 -20.20 4.74 6.09
N ASP A 145 -19.33 3.87 5.55
CA ASP A 145 -19.61 3.16 4.30
C ASP A 145 -20.76 2.15 4.49
N SER A 146 -21.83 2.30 3.70
CA SER A 146 -22.99 1.40 3.77
C SER A 146 -22.74 0.03 3.11
N ASP A 147 -21.90 -0.02 2.06
CA ASP A 147 -21.42 -1.26 1.44
C ASP A 147 -19.89 -1.22 1.36
N PRO A 148 -19.20 -1.54 2.46
CA PRO A 148 -17.75 -1.47 2.51
C PRO A 148 -17.12 -2.55 1.64
N TRP A 149 -16.27 -2.14 0.70
CA TRP A 149 -15.65 -3.03 -0.28
C TRP A 149 -14.76 -4.12 0.35
N TRP A 150 -14.18 -3.85 1.53
CA TRP A 150 -13.24 -4.77 2.20
C TRP A 150 -13.91 -6.09 2.60
N ARG A 151 -15.24 -6.12 2.75
CA ARG A 151 -15.98 -7.37 3.02
C ARG A 151 -15.88 -8.37 1.88
N HIS A 152 -15.63 -7.90 0.65
CA HIS A 152 -15.40 -8.77 -0.51
C HIS A 152 -14.00 -9.41 -0.50
N LEU A 153 -13.10 -8.94 0.37
CA LEU A 153 -11.81 -9.58 0.62
C LEU A 153 -11.86 -10.54 1.81
N TYR A 154 -12.97 -10.59 2.56
CA TYR A 154 -13.16 -11.54 3.65
C TYR A 154 -13.45 -12.94 3.08
N SER A 155 -12.40 -13.62 2.63
CA SER A 155 -12.47 -14.90 1.92
C SER A 155 -11.15 -15.65 2.07
N HIS A 156 -11.23 -16.98 2.16
CA HIS A 156 -10.08 -17.88 2.21
C HIS A 156 -9.69 -18.42 0.82
N ALA A 157 -10.32 -17.94 -0.26
CA ALA A 157 -9.98 -18.39 -1.61
C ALA A 157 -8.60 -17.86 -2.03
N GLU A 158 -7.79 -18.71 -2.66
CA GLU A 158 -6.38 -18.41 -3.04
C GLU A 158 -6.24 -17.17 -3.93
N ASN A 159 -7.23 -16.89 -4.78
CA ASN A 159 -7.24 -15.72 -5.67
C ASN A 159 -7.84 -14.46 -5.02
N THR A 160 -8.08 -14.47 -3.71
CA THR A 160 -8.63 -13.31 -2.99
C THR A 160 -7.55 -12.25 -2.84
N PRO A 161 -7.75 -11.01 -3.35
CA PRO A 161 -6.76 -9.96 -3.22
C PRO A 161 -6.53 -9.58 -1.76
N GLN A 162 -5.31 -9.14 -1.46
CA GLN A 162 -4.93 -8.57 -0.18
C GLN A 162 -4.49 -7.12 -0.36
N ILE A 163 -4.57 -6.34 0.71
CA ILE A 163 -4.01 -5.00 0.78
C ILE A 163 -2.47 -5.12 0.81
N LEU A 164 -1.81 -4.42 -0.10
CA LEU A 164 -0.36 -4.44 -0.30
C LEU A 164 0.32 -3.11 0.06
N SER A 165 -0.39 -1.99 -0.08
CA SER A 165 0.19 -0.66 0.12
C SER A 165 -0.87 0.40 0.43
N ARG A 166 -0.44 1.52 1.01
CA ARG A 166 -1.23 2.73 1.21
C ARG A 166 -0.59 3.91 0.49
N LEU A 167 -1.38 4.64 -0.30
CA LEU A 167 -0.94 5.83 -1.01
C LEU A 167 -1.45 7.10 -0.33
N PRO A 168 -0.67 8.20 -0.37
CA PRO A 168 0.69 8.27 -0.87
C PRO A 168 1.68 7.62 0.12
N VAL A 169 2.61 6.77 -0.35
CA VAL A 169 3.66 6.20 0.53
C VAL A 169 4.61 7.29 1.05
N ALA A 170 4.66 8.46 0.40
CA ALA A 170 5.44 9.61 0.85
C ALA A 170 4.63 10.87 0.62
N GLN A 171 4.32 11.59 1.71
CA GLN A 171 3.62 12.86 1.62
C GLN A 171 4.57 13.93 1.06
N THR A 172 4.62 14.04 -0.26
CA THR A 172 5.19 15.21 -0.93
C THR A 172 4.08 16.26 -1.06
N GLU A 173 4.42 17.55 -1.03
CA GLU A 173 3.48 18.69 -0.97
C GLU A 173 2.17 18.49 -1.76
N LYS A 174 1.07 19.03 -1.23
CA LYS A 174 -0.31 18.95 -1.76
C LYS A 174 -0.36 18.89 -3.30
N VAL A 175 -0.55 17.70 -3.86
CA VAL A 175 -0.95 17.58 -5.26
C VAL A 175 -2.39 18.09 -5.34
N ARG A 176 -2.61 19.26 -5.96
CA ARG A 176 -3.93 19.81 -6.30
C ARG A 176 -4.92 20.02 -5.14
N GLY A 177 -4.44 20.26 -3.92
CA GLY A 177 -5.26 20.85 -2.84
C GLY A 177 -6.18 19.92 -2.05
N THR A 178 -6.25 18.62 -2.36
CA THR A 178 -6.97 17.61 -1.55
C THR A 178 -6.01 16.50 -1.14
N TYR A 179 -5.91 16.23 0.17
CA TYR A 179 -5.25 15.02 0.68
C TYR A 179 -6.27 13.88 0.54
N GLU A 180 -6.03 13.01 -0.42
CA GLU A 180 -6.76 11.75 -0.55
C GLU A 180 -5.77 10.61 -0.40
N GLU A 181 -6.25 9.52 0.19
CA GLU A 181 -5.47 8.32 0.39
C GLU A 181 -6.13 7.16 -0.37
N ALA A 182 -5.31 6.19 -0.77
CA ALA A 182 -5.79 5.00 -1.44
C ALA A 182 -5.17 3.75 -0.83
N LEU A 183 -5.90 2.65 -0.87
CA LEU A 183 -5.35 1.33 -0.61
C LEU A 183 -5.11 0.62 -1.94
N ILE A 184 -3.99 -0.07 -2.01
CA ILE A 184 -3.62 -0.89 -3.15
C ILE A 184 -3.88 -2.34 -2.79
N ILE A 185 -4.65 -3.02 -3.64
CA ILE A 185 -4.90 -4.46 -3.52
C ILE A 185 -4.15 -5.21 -4.62
N GLY A 186 -3.78 -6.45 -4.35
CA GLY A 186 -3.19 -7.37 -5.33
C GLY A 186 -3.26 -8.80 -4.80
N LEU A 187 -2.93 -9.79 -5.62
CA LEU A 187 -2.83 -11.16 -5.12
C LEU A 187 -1.73 -11.26 -4.03
N PRO A 188 -1.90 -12.17 -3.04
CA PRO A 188 -0.98 -12.29 -1.92
C PRO A 188 0.48 -12.46 -2.37
N SER A 189 1.41 -11.87 -1.61
CA SER A 189 2.85 -12.05 -1.79
C SER A 189 3.55 -12.06 -0.43
N ASP A 190 4.68 -12.76 -0.30
CA ASP A 190 5.47 -12.87 0.94
C ASP A 190 6.32 -11.61 1.22
N ASP A 191 5.75 -10.42 1.01
CA ASP A 191 6.44 -9.15 1.20
C ASP A 191 6.07 -8.51 2.54
N HIS A 192 6.99 -8.58 3.49
CA HIS A 192 6.85 -8.04 4.84
C HIS A 192 8.08 -7.22 5.24
N THR A 193 7.86 -6.20 6.06
CA THR A 193 8.89 -5.34 6.68
C THR A 193 8.63 -5.17 8.17
N ASP A 194 9.65 -4.70 8.90
CA ASP A 194 9.56 -4.46 10.35
C ASP A 194 8.70 -3.24 10.73
N ASN A 195 8.19 -2.46 9.76
CA ASN A 195 7.43 -1.23 10.01
C ASN A 195 6.19 -1.16 9.10
N GLU A 196 5.18 -1.95 9.47
CA GLU A 196 3.92 -2.13 8.76
C GLU A 196 2.71 -1.87 9.64
N ARG A 197 1.60 -1.57 8.98
CA ARG A 197 0.25 -1.62 9.54
C ARG A 197 -0.51 -2.74 8.84
N TYR A 198 -1.38 -3.43 9.57
CA TYR A 198 -2.14 -4.56 9.07
C TYR A 198 -3.63 -4.32 9.21
N TYR A 199 -4.35 -4.64 8.14
CA TYR A 199 -5.81 -4.67 8.16
C TYR A 199 -6.28 -6.08 8.51
N THR A 200 -7.07 -6.21 9.56
CA THR A 200 -7.63 -7.47 10.06
C THR A 200 -9.13 -7.33 10.24
N VAL A 201 -9.88 -8.34 9.80
CA VAL A 201 -11.31 -8.45 10.08
C VAL A 201 -11.53 -9.32 11.31
N LEU A 202 -12.32 -8.83 12.25
CA LEU A 202 -12.90 -9.62 13.34
C LEU A 202 -14.36 -9.92 13.00
N GLU A 203 -14.74 -11.20 13.04
CA GLU A 203 -16.13 -11.66 12.86
C GLU A 203 -16.74 -12.00 14.22
N PHE A 204 -17.96 -11.53 14.48
CA PHE A 204 -18.76 -11.85 15.66
C PHE A 204 -20.11 -12.43 15.24
N ASP A 205 -20.66 -13.30 16.09
CA ASP A 205 -21.96 -13.95 15.92
C ASP A 205 -23.13 -13.12 16.48
N GLN A 206 -22.84 -12.05 17.21
CA GLN A 206 -23.83 -11.19 17.85
C GLN A 206 -23.46 -9.70 17.73
N GLU A 207 -24.46 -8.84 17.90
CA GLU A 207 -24.29 -7.39 17.87
C GLU A 207 -23.28 -6.92 18.92
N ILE A 208 -22.31 -6.13 18.47
CA ILE A 208 -21.31 -5.49 19.32
C ILE A 208 -21.09 -4.05 18.86
N SER A 209 -20.93 -3.13 19.81
CA SER A 209 -20.66 -1.73 19.46
C SER A 209 -19.17 -1.51 19.14
N THR A 210 -18.88 -0.57 18.22
CA THR A 210 -17.51 -0.10 17.95
C THR A 210 -16.79 0.35 19.22
N ARG A 211 -17.51 0.99 20.16
CA ARG A 211 -16.96 1.43 21.45
C ARG A 211 -16.50 0.24 22.31
N THR A 212 -17.25 -0.85 22.32
CA THR A 212 -16.89 -2.07 23.06
C THR A 212 -15.61 -2.69 22.49
N VAL A 213 -15.52 -2.80 21.16
CA VAL A 213 -14.32 -3.31 20.48
C VAL A 213 -13.11 -2.41 20.77
N ALA A 214 -13.26 -1.09 20.65
CA ALA A 214 -12.17 -0.13 20.88
C ALA A 214 -11.69 -0.13 22.35
N ALA A 215 -12.61 -0.20 23.31
CA ALA A 215 -12.27 -0.20 24.73
C ALA A 215 -11.39 -1.40 25.13
N HIS A 216 -11.49 -2.52 24.40
CA HIS A 216 -10.68 -3.70 24.70
C HIS A 216 -9.20 -3.53 24.33
N PHE A 217 -8.92 -2.81 23.25
CA PHE A 217 -7.55 -2.56 22.81
C PHE A 217 -6.92 -1.32 23.46
N GLN A 218 -7.70 -0.52 24.19
CA GLN A 218 -7.24 0.73 24.79
C GLN A 218 -6.07 0.55 25.77
N ASP A 219 -6.06 -0.55 26.53
CA ASP A 219 -5.00 -0.89 27.49
C ASP A 219 -4.07 -2.01 26.99
N SER A 220 -4.14 -2.34 25.68
CA SER A 220 -3.27 -3.35 25.08
C SER A 220 -1.94 -2.74 24.62
N GLU A 221 -0.93 -3.59 24.40
CA GLU A 221 0.33 -3.15 23.80
C GLU A 221 0.21 -2.85 22.30
N PHE A 222 -0.90 -3.24 21.67
CA PHE A 222 -1.15 -3.08 20.24
C PHE A 222 -1.79 -1.72 19.95
N ASN A 223 -1.28 -1.03 18.92
CA ASN A 223 -1.86 0.20 18.46
C ASN A 223 -2.97 -0.08 17.44
N VAL A 224 -4.20 -0.21 17.95
CA VAL A 224 -5.38 -0.62 17.18
C VAL A 224 -6.35 0.54 16.94
N SER A 225 -6.81 0.66 15.69
CA SER A 225 -7.89 1.58 15.30
C SER A 225 -8.96 0.88 14.48
N ILE A 226 -10.23 1.18 14.75
CA ILE A 226 -11.36 0.67 13.96
C ILE A 226 -11.50 1.50 12.69
N GLN A 227 -11.56 0.83 11.55
CA GLN A 227 -11.62 1.44 10.22
C GLN A 227 -13.00 1.28 9.56
N GLY A 228 -13.77 0.28 9.98
CA GLY A 228 -15.11 0.04 9.45
C GLY A 228 -15.82 -1.07 10.20
N HIS A 229 -17.13 -1.16 9.97
CA HIS A 229 -17.94 -2.28 10.42
C HIS A 229 -19.02 -2.57 9.38
N TRP A 230 -19.50 -3.80 9.36
CA TRP A 230 -20.57 -4.24 8.48
C TRP A 230 -21.34 -5.37 9.16
N HIS A 231 -22.63 -5.48 8.90
CA HIS A 231 -23.44 -6.61 9.35
C HIS A 231 -24.39 -7.04 8.24
N ASP A 232 -24.72 -8.33 8.22
CA ASP A 232 -25.67 -8.88 7.28
C ASP A 232 -27.11 -8.70 7.81
N GLU A 233 -27.84 -7.72 7.28
CA GLU A 233 -29.25 -7.48 7.61
C GLU A 233 -30.16 -8.68 7.30
N ALA A 234 -29.75 -9.57 6.38
CA ALA A 234 -30.52 -10.75 6.01
C ALA A 234 -30.17 -11.98 6.87
N MET A 235 -28.89 -12.17 7.21
CA MET A 235 -28.40 -13.37 7.91
C MET A 235 -28.34 -13.25 9.43
N HIS A 236 -28.59 -12.06 10.01
CA HIS A 236 -28.70 -11.72 11.46
C HIS A 236 -27.50 -12.07 12.39
N ASP A 237 -26.63 -13.00 12.00
CA ASP A 237 -25.60 -13.61 12.87
C ASP A 237 -24.17 -13.35 12.37
N GLN A 238 -23.95 -12.33 11.54
CA GLN A 238 -22.60 -11.96 11.08
C GLN A 238 -22.34 -10.47 11.22
N TRP A 239 -21.38 -10.15 12.09
CA TRP A 239 -20.90 -8.80 12.37
C TRP A 239 -19.41 -8.75 12.09
N LEU A 240 -19.00 -7.96 11.10
CA LEU A 240 -17.61 -7.81 10.70
C LEU A 240 -17.07 -6.45 11.13
N PHE A 241 -15.88 -6.44 11.72
CA PHE A 241 -15.16 -5.21 12.08
C PHE A 241 -13.82 -5.20 11.38
N LEU A 242 -13.56 -4.15 10.59
CA LEU A 242 -12.26 -3.90 10.03
C LEU A 242 -11.41 -3.10 11.03
N ILE A 243 -10.28 -3.67 11.39
CA ILE A 243 -9.30 -3.10 12.31
C ILE A 243 -7.99 -2.88 11.57
N GLU A 244 -7.33 -1.77 11.88
CA GLU A 244 -5.93 -1.54 11.57
C GLU A 244 -5.08 -1.64 12.83
N ALA A 245 -3.98 -2.38 12.75
CA ALA A 245 -3.06 -2.61 13.86
C ALA A 245 -1.59 -2.49 13.42
N ASP A 246 -0.67 -2.29 14.36
CA ASP A 246 0.78 -2.33 14.13
C ASP A 246 1.37 -3.76 14.15
N CYS A 247 0.54 -4.78 14.36
CA CYS A 247 0.91 -6.19 14.24
C CYS A 247 -0.21 -6.99 13.55
N VAL A 248 0.13 -8.19 13.08
CA VAL A 248 -0.89 -9.14 12.62
C VAL A 248 -1.58 -9.73 13.84
N LEU A 249 -2.89 -9.51 13.97
CA LEU A 249 -3.67 -10.09 15.06
C LEU A 249 -3.98 -11.56 14.73
N HIS A 250 -3.71 -12.44 15.69
CA HIS A 250 -3.99 -13.87 15.58
C HIS A 250 -4.80 -14.35 16.79
N GLU A 251 -5.67 -15.35 16.57
CA GLU A 251 -6.50 -15.96 17.61
C GLU A 251 -5.67 -16.51 18.77
N ASP A 252 -4.41 -16.87 18.53
CA ASP A 252 -3.56 -17.47 19.54
C ASP A 252 -2.92 -16.49 20.53
N MET A 253 -2.91 -15.19 20.22
CA MET A 253 -2.30 -14.17 21.05
C MET A 253 -3.04 -14.02 22.38
N SER A 254 -2.33 -13.95 23.51
CA SER A 254 -2.95 -13.88 24.84
C SER A 254 -3.91 -12.69 25.01
N GLU A 255 -3.60 -11.56 24.39
CA GLU A 255 -4.36 -10.32 24.43
C GLU A 255 -5.63 -10.42 23.57
N VAL A 256 -5.52 -11.12 22.42
CA VAL A 256 -6.68 -11.49 21.58
C VAL A 256 -7.51 -12.53 22.31
N LYS A 257 -6.94 -13.60 22.88
CA LYS A 257 -7.68 -14.57 23.71
C LYS A 257 -8.39 -13.92 24.89
N LYS A 258 -7.76 -12.99 25.61
CA LYS A 258 -8.42 -12.18 26.65
C LYS A 258 -9.59 -11.36 26.10
N PHE A 259 -9.55 -10.94 24.83
CA PHE A 259 -10.71 -10.35 24.14
C PHE A 259 -11.82 -11.37 23.96
N LEU A 260 -11.47 -12.57 23.48
CA LEU A 260 -12.38 -13.70 23.24
C LEU A 260 -13.09 -14.14 24.53
N ASP A 261 -12.35 -14.19 25.64
CA ASP A 261 -12.79 -14.84 26.88
C ASP A 261 -13.57 -13.92 27.83
N LYS A 262 -13.43 -12.60 27.73
CA LYS A 262 -13.80 -11.67 28.84
C LYS A 262 -15.13 -10.93 28.66
N ASN A 263 -15.86 -11.10 27.56
CA ASN A 263 -17.04 -10.26 27.27
C ASN A 263 -18.35 -10.99 26.92
N GLY A 264 -18.44 -12.33 27.05
CA GLY A 264 -19.66 -13.04 26.64
C GLY A 264 -20.06 -12.79 25.17
N VAL A 265 -19.11 -12.30 24.36
CA VAL A 265 -19.20 -12.06 22.92
C VAL A 265 -18.15 -12.95 22.30
N SER A 266 -18.58 -13.90 21.46
CA SER A 266 -17.70 -14.86 20.82
C SER A 266 -17.18 -14.27 19.50
N VAL A 267 -15.85 -14.13 19.35
CA VAL A 267 -15.28 -13.91 18.01
C VAL A 267 -15.32 -15.24 17.29
N LYS A 268 -15.97 -15.24 16.14
CA LYS A 268 -16.15 -16.40 15.28
C LYS A 268 -14.99 -16.59 14.31
N GLY A 269 -14.27 -15.52 13.96
CA GLY A 269 -13.11 -15.60 13.08
C GLY A 269 -12.27 -14.33 13.08
N ILE A 270 -10.98 -14.52 12.79
CA ILE A 270 -10.00 -13.44 12.61
C ILE A 270 -9.29 -13.66 11.27
N LEU A 271 -9.37 -12.68 10.36
CA LEU A 271 -8.73 -12.78 9.05
C LEU A 271 -7.93 -11.52 8.70
N LYS A 272 -6.63 -11.69 8.44
CA LYS A 272 -5.78 -10.65 7.86
C LYS A 272 -6.20 -10.39 6.41
N LEU A 273 -6.56 -9.15 6.09
CA LEU A 273 -6.83 -8.70 4.72
C LEU A 273 -5.59 -8.18 3.99
N GLY A 274 -4.48 -7.95 4.71
CA GLY A 274 -3.23 -7.49 4.13
C GLY A 274 -2.47 -6.54 5.05
N GLY A 275 -1.39 -5.97 4.54
CA GLY A 275 -0.55 -5.04 5.28
C GLY A 275 0.13 -4.05 4.35
N TYR A 276 0.61 -2.96 4.93
CA TYR A 276 1.32 -1.93 4.18
C TYR A 276 2.42 -1.31 5.03
N ALA A 277 3.54 -0.94 4.39
CA ALA A 277 4.60 -0.20 5.04
C ALA A 277 4.14 1.21 5.42
N VAL A 278 4.44 1.64 6.65
CA VAL A 278 4.05 2.97 7.14
C VAL A 278 4.61 4.08 6.22
N PRO A 279 3.75 4.97 5.66
CA PRO A 279 4.16 6.08 4.82
C PRO A 279 5.12 7.06 5.52
N PHE A 280 5.97 7.73 4.74
CA PHE A 280 6.82 8.80 5.25
C PHE A 280 5.99 10.00 5.70
N SER A 281 6.29 10.49 6.89
CA SER A 281 5.78 11.75 7.43
C SER A 281 6.39 12.96 6.73
N ALA A 282 5.72 14.11 6.83
CA ALA A 282 6.25 15.37 6.31
C ALA A 282 7.58 15.75 6.98
N ASP A 283 7.75 15.46 8.28
CA ASP A 283 8.97 15.77 9.04
C ASP A 283 10.17 14.92 8.57
N GLU A 284 9.95 13.66 8.18
CA GLU A 284 11.02 12.83 7.61
C GLU A 284 11.51 13.36 6.25
N LEU A 285 10.62 14.00 5.50
CA LEU A 285 10.88 14.53 4.16
C LEU A 285 11.24 16.02 4.12
N ALA A 286 11.21 16.70 5.27
CA ALA A 286 11.67 18.07 5.44
C ALA A 286 13.19 18.21 5.35
#